data_AF-A0A329QRF8-F1
#
_entry.id   AF-A0A329QRF8-F1
#
_cell.length_a   1.000
_cell.length_b   1.000
_cell.length_c   1.000
_cell.angle_alpha   90.00
_cell.angle_beta   90.00
_cell.angle_gamma   90.00
#
_symmetry.space_group_name_H-M   'P 1'
#
loop_
_entity.id
_entity.type
_entity.pdbx_description
1 polymer ?
#
loop_
_entity_poly.entity_id
_entity_poly.type
_entity_poly.pdbx_seq_one_letter_code
_entity_poly.pdbx_strand_id
1 'polypeptide(L)'
;MVTAEPLNPTSHDADIDDEVDALFHDAYGLPLHPVNWRTLTADEAETEWHALNDWVNWLRREFGLPASIIPPYWHRHPELVWELSALHLKWLGAYDPHQDPAAPLAWMVDFRAARERLREWVTISGTRLDRDRPTRQTTWPGEPSPDEPAETRITNREQDFAQFVNEDLSRRASAAAFLHGDIAEP
;
A
#
# COMPACT_ATOMS: atom_id res chain seq x y z
N MET A 1 -66.28 -0.24 -1.83
CA MET A 1 -65.54 1.04 -2.02
C MET A 1 -64.17 0.81 -1.39
N VAL A 2 -63.13 0.87 -2.21
CA VAL A 2 -61.79 0.30 -1.96
C VAL A 2 -61.06 1.06 -0.85
N THR A 3 -60.54 0.33 0.13
CA THR A 3 -59.60 0.80 1.15
C THR A 3 -58.20 0.90 0.54
N ALA A 4 -57.58 2.08 0.59
CA ALA A 4 -56.21 2.27 0.17
C ALA A 4 -55.26 1.96 1.33
N GLU A 5 -54.38 0.98 1.10
CA GLU A 5 -53.27 0.57 1.96
C GLU A 5 -52.16 1.65 1.96
N PRO A 6 -51.52 1.96 3.09
CA PRO A 6 -50.35 2.85 3.08
C PRO A 6 -49.14 2.09 2.53
N LEU A 7 -48.52 2.66 1.48
CA LEU A 7 -47.24 2.20 0.95
C LEU A 7 -46.17 2.32 2.04
N ASN A 8 -45.60 1.18 2.42
CA ASN A 8 -44.40 1.08 3.24
C ASN A 8 -43.17 1.10 2.31
N PRO A 9 -42.34 2.16 2.29
CA PRO A 9 -41.04 2.10 1.61
C PRO A 9 -40.02 1.45 2.56
N THR A 10 -39.94 0.13 2.55
CA THR A 10 -38.81 -0.59 3.17
C THR A 10 -37.71 -0.77 2.12
N SER A 11 -36.50 -0.37 2.52
CA SER A 11 -35.18 -0.90 2.12
C SER A 11 -34.83 -0.94 0.62
N HIS A 12 -34.45 0.20 0.04
CA HIS A 12 -33.67 0.19 -1.22
C HIS A 12 -32.19 0.60 -1.04
N ASP A 13 -31.79 1.03 0.16
CA ASP A 13 -30.42 1.49 0.39
C ASP A 13 -29.43 0.37 0.75
N ALA A 14 -29.91 -0.80 1.18
CA ALA A 14 -29.03 -1.90 1.62
C ALA A 14 -28.50 -2.79 0.48
N ASP A 15 -29.17 -2.82 -0.68
CA ASP A 15 -28.77 -3.69 -1.81
C ASP A 15 -27.74 -3.02 -2.73
N ILE A 16 -27.63 -1.68 -2.70
CA ILE A 16 -26.71 -0.95 -3.56
C ILE A 16 -25.28 -1.09 -3.06
N ASP A 17 -25.04 -0.92 -1.76
CA ASP A 17 -23.70 -0.96 -1.16
C ASP A 17 -23.01 -2.33 -1.37
N ASP A 18 -23.74 -3.45 -1.22
CA ASP A 18 -23.21 -4.80 -1.44
C ASP A 18 -22.89 -5.08 -2.93
N GLU A 19 -23.60 -4.44 -3.87
CA GLU A 19 -23.38 -4.62 -5.32
C GLU A 19 -22.20 -3.76 -5.82
N VAL A 20 -21.93 -2.59 -5.22
CA VAL A 20 -20.71 -1.80 -5.52
C VAL A 20 -19.46 -2.44 -4.93
N ASP A 21 -19.54 -3.02 -3.73
CA ASP A 21 -18.42 -3.77 -3.13
C ASP A 21 -18.08 -5.01 -3.98
N ALA A 22 -19.09 -5.68 -4.56
CA ALA A 22 -18.92 -6.77 -5.52
C ALA A 22 -18.11 -6.38 -6.79
N LEU A 23 -18.18 -5.13 -7.24
CA LEU A 23 -17.62 -4.67 -8.51
C LEU A 23 -16.15 -4.25 -8.46
N PHE A 24 -15.57 -4.16 -7.27
CA PHE A 24 -14.16 -3.83 -7.10
C PHE A 24 -13.49 -4.94 -6.33
N HIS A 25 -13.55 -6.19 -6.80
CA HIS A 25 -12.74 -7.25 -6.21
C HIS A 25 -11.39 -7.35 -6.93
N ASP A 26 -10.33 -7.74 -6.21
CA ASP A 26 -9.02 -8.01 -6.77
C ASP A 26 -9.02 -9.32 -7.58
N ALA A 27 -7.86 -9.70 -8.11
CA ALA A 27 -7.71 -10.95 -8.86
C ALA A 27 -8.08 -12.22 -8.06
N TYR A 28 -8.27 -12.11 -6.75
CA TYR A 28 -8.63 -13.19 -5.83
C TYR A 28 -10.05 -13.08 -5.29
N GLY A 29 -10.85 -12.12 -5.76
CA GLY A 29 -12.20 -11.97 -5.25
C GLY A 29 -12.24 -11.35 -3.85
N LEU A 30 -11.27 -10.49 -3.50
CA LEU A 30 -11.29 -9.65 -2.27
C LEU A 30 -11.55 -8.16 -2.60
N PRO A 31 -12.36 -7.43 -1.82
CA PRO A 31 -12.64 -6.02 -2.11
C PRO A 31 -11.35 -5.18 -2.19
N LEU A 32 -11.15 -4.51 -3.32
CA LEU A 32 -10.13 -3.50 -3.59
C LEU A 32 -10.43 -2.27 -2.75
N HIS A 33 -9.85 -2.23 -1.56
CA HIS A 33 -9.87 -1.04 -0.72
C HIS A 33 -8.56 -0.26 -0.85
N PRO A 34 -8.59 1.08 -0.66
CA PRO A 34 -7.37 1.85 -0.49
C PRO A 34 -6.53 1.29 0.68
N VAL A 35 -5.27 0.93 0.40
CA VAL A 35 -4.36 0.42 1.42
C VAL A 35 -3.85 1.58 2.28
N ASN A 36 -4.30 1.64 3.52
CA ASN A 36 -3.80 2.57 4.52
C ASN A 36 -2.86 1.87 5.50
N TRP A 37 -1.55 1.92 5.19
CA TRP A 37 -0.50 1.27 5.99
C TRP A 37 -0.48 1.66 7.47
N ARG A 38 -1.06 2.80 7.86
CA ARG A 38 -1.12 3.24 9.26
C ARG A 38 -2.21 2.55 10.08
N THR A 39 -3.24 2.03 9.43
CA THR A 39 -4.42 1.47 10.11
C THR A 39 -4.53 -0.04 10.02
N LEU A 40 -3.76 -0.69 9.14
CA LEU A 40 -3.80 -2.15 9.00
C LEU A 40 -3.45 -2.85 10.32
N THR A 41 -4.20 -3.91 10.62
CA THR A 41 -3.83 -4.93 11.60
C THR A 41 -2.57 -5.68 11.18
N ALA A 42 -2.04 -6.55 12.04
CA ALA A 42 -0.89 -7.39 11.68
C ALA A 42 -1.23 -8.31 10.50
N ASP A 43 -2.36 -9.01 10.56
CA ASP A 43 -2.75 -10.01 9.54
C ASP A 43 -3.01 -9.35 8.17
N GLU A 44 -3.68 -8.19 8.16
CA GLU A 44 -3.87 -7.41 6.93
C GLU A 44 -2.52 -6.90 6.39
N ALA A 45 -1.66 -6.35 7.25
CA ALA A 45 -0.36 -5.87 6.83
C ALA A 45 0.54 -6.97 6.25
N GLU A 46 0.50 -8.18 6.79
CA GLU A 46 1.25 -9.33 6.27
C GLU A 46 0.84 -9.62 4.83
N THR A 47 -0.47 -9.73 4.59
CA THR A 47 -1.04 -9.98 3.26
C THR A 47 -0.64 -8.88 2.28
N GLU A 48 -0.82 -7.62 2.65
CA GLU A 48 -0.52 -6.47 1.80
C GLU A 48 0.98 -6.35 1.49
N TRP A 49 1.86 -6.60 2.47
CA TRP A 49 3.30 -6.57 2.25
C TRP A 49 3.74 -7.60 1.22
N HIS A 50 3.24 -8.82 1.32
CA HIS A 50 3.59 -9.90 0.39
C HIS A 50 3.00 -9.67 -1.01
N ALA A 51 1.73 -9.28 -1.10
CA ALA A 51 1.09 -8.95 -2.37
C ALA A 51 1.83 -7.82 -3.10
N LEU A 52 2.16 -6.73 -2.38
CA LEU A 52 2.92 -5.63 -2.95
C LEU A 52 4.33 -6.04 -3.36
N ASN A 53 5.01 -6.85 -2.55
CA ASN A 53 6.36 -7.33 -2.85
C ASN A 53 6.43 -8.14 -4.14
N ASP A 54 5.50 -9.05 -4.32
CA ASP A 54 5.43 -9.92 -5.49
C ASP A 54 5.10 -9.09 -6.74
N TRP A 55 4.15 -8.17 -6.63
CA TRP A 55 3.79 -7.27 -7.72
C TRP A 55 4.94 -6.32 -8.10
N VAL A 56 5.65 -5.72 -7.14
CA VAL A 56 6.81 -4.86 -7.42
C VAL A 56 7.94 -5.68 -8.09
N ASN A 57 8.15 -6.92 -7.65
CA ASN A 57 9.12 -7.83 -8.26
C ASN A 57 8.78 -8.19 -9.70
N TRP A 58 7.51 -8.42 -9.99
CA TRP A 58 7.02 -8.60 -11.36
C TRP A 58 7.22 -7.31 -12.17
N LEU A 59 6.69 -6.18 -11.71
CA LEU A 59 6.66 -4.91 -12.42
C LEU A 59 8.07 -4.47 -12.85
N ARG A 60 9.05 -4.54 -11.94
CA ARG A 60 10.43 -4.13 -12.25
C ARG A 60 11.11 -5.05 -13.26
N ARG A 61 10.74 -6.34 -13.32
CA ARG A 61 11.29 -7.30 -14.28
C ARG A 61 10.63 -7.13 -15.64
N GLU A 62 9.32 -7.06 -15.68
CA GLU A 62 8.52 -6.95 -16.91
C GLU A 62 8.82 -5.65 -17.67
N PHE A 63 8.87 -4.52 -16.96
CA PHE A 63 9.11 -3.21 -17.57
C PHE A 63 10.59 -2.77 -17.55
N GLY A 64 11.51 -3.65 -17.10
CA GLY A 64 12.96 -3.38 -17.07
C GLY A 64 13.32 -2.14 -16.26
N LEU A 65 12.71 -1.95 -15.09
CA LEU A 65 12.87 -0.74 -14.29
C LEU A 65 14.22 -0.72 -13.57
N PRO A 66 15.04 0.35 -13.72
CA PRO A 66 16.30 0.48 -13.01
C PRO A 66 16.07 0.84 -11.53
N ALA A 67 17.13 0.69 -10.72
CA ALA A 67 17.13 1.08 -9.30
C ALA A 67 16.87 2.57 -9.06
N SER A 68 17.02 3.42 -10.09
CA SER A 68 16.65 4.84 -10.02
C SER A 68 15.14 5.10 -10.07
N ILE A 69 14.32 4.09 -10.38
CA ILE A 69 12.86 4.14 -10.29
C ILE A 69 12.37 3.29 -9.12
N ILE A 70 12.81 2.02 -9.06
CA ILE A 70 12.45 1.10 -7.97
C ILE A 70 13.75 0.52 -7.38
N PRO A 71 14.24 1.05 -6.25
CA PRO A 71 15.46 0.60 -5.59
C PRO A 71 15.22 -0.72 -4.84
N PRO A 72 16.26 -1.52 -4.52
CA PRO A 72 16.08 -2.78 -3.82
C PRO A 72 15.39 -2.65 -2.46
N TYR A 73 15.69 -1.58 -1.71
CA TYR A 73 15.14 -1.30 -0.37
C TYR A 73 13.92 -0.38 -0.42
N TRP A 74 13.12 -0.41 -1.49
CA TRP A 74 11.90 0.41 -1.61
C TRP A 74 10.95 0.27 -0.41
N HIS A 75 10.90 -0.91 0.22
CA HIS A 75 10.05 -1.20 1.38
C HIS A 75 10.46 -0.43 2.65
N ARG A 76 11.69 0.09 2.71
CA ARG A 76 12.17 0.92 3.82
C ARG A 76 11.82 2.40 3.68
N HIS A 77 11.25 2.81 2.54
CA HIS A 77 10.88 4.19 2.27
C HIS A 77 9.36 4.34 2.19
N PRO A 78 8.71 4.89 3.23
CA PRO A 78 7.26 5.03 3.25
C PRO A 78 6.69 5.72 2.01
N GLU A 79 7.35 6.76 1.50
CA GLU A 79 6.94 7.49 0.29
C GLU A 79 6.89 6.58 -0.96
N LEU A 80 7.82 5.63 -1.09
CA LEU A 80 7.80 4.64 -2.17
C LEU A 80 6.70 3.62 -1.94
N VAL A 81 6.53 3.15 -0.69
CA VAL A 81 5.49 2.20 -0.31
C VAL A 81 4.10 2.75 -0.64
N TRP A 82 3.80 4.00 -0.28
CA TRP A 82 2.52 4.65 -0.58
C TRP A 82 2.25 4.76 -2.08
N GLU A 83 3.22 5.27 -2.85
CA GLU A 83 3.09 5.42 -4.30
C GLU A 83 2.91 4.07 -5.01
N LEU A 84 3.71 3.06 -4.64
CA LEU A 84 3.65 1.71 -5.21
C LEU A 84 2.34 1.01 -4.85
N SER A 85 1.83 1.18 -3.63
CA SER A 85 0.53 0.61 -3.22
C SER A 85 -0.61 1.18 -4.04
N ALA A 86 -0.65 2.50 -4.22
CA ALA A 86 -1.68 3.14 -5.04
C ALA A 86 -1.59 2.70 -6.51
N LEU A 87 -0.38 2.58 -7.05
CA LEU A 87 -0.17 2.10 -8.42
C LEU A 87 -0.57 0.61 -8.59
N HIS A 88 -0.33 -0.21 -7.56
CA HIS A 88 -0.73 -1.62 -7.52
C HIS A 88 -2.25 -1.77 -7.55
N LEU A 89 -2.97 -1.04 -6.68
CA LEU A 89 -4.44 -1.06 -6.68
C LEU A 89 -5.02 -0.60 -8.01
N LYS A 90 -4.43 0.44 -8.62
CA LYS A 90 -4.86 0.90 -9.94
C LYS A 90 -4.59 -0.13 -11.04
N TRP A 91 -3.52 -0.92 -10.91
CA TRP A 91 -3.24 -2.04 -11.81
C TRP A 91 -4.29 -3.14 -11.65
N LEU A 92 -4.60 -3.55 -10.42
CA LEU A 92 -5.63 -4.57 -10.15
C LEU A 92 -6.99 -4.15 -10.73
N GLY A 93 -7.42 -2.92 -10.45
CA GLY A 93 -8.66 -2.39 -11.03
C GLY A 93 -8.62 -2.35 -12.55
N ALA A 94 -7.52 -1.90 -13.18
CA ALA A 94 -7.43 -1.77 -14.63
C ALA A 94 -7.46 -3.11 -15.40
N TYR A 95 -7.12 -4.22 -14.75
CA TYR A 95 -7.11 -5.56 -15.34
C TYR A 95 -8.20 -6.49 -14.77
N ASP A 96 -9.17 -5.93 -14.04
CA ASP A 96 -10.36 -6.68 -13.62
C ASP A 96 -11.18 -7.15 -14.85
N PRO A 97 -11.71 -8.40 -14.86
CA PRO A 97 -12.44 -8.94 -16.00
C PRO A 97 -13.70 -8.18 -16.42
N HIS A 98 -14.27 -7.37 -15.53
CA HIS A 98 -15.48 -6.59 -15.77
C HIS A 98 -15.18 -5.12 -16.13
N GLN A 99 -13.91 -4.70 -16.17
CA GLN A 99 -13.54 -3.35 -16.55
C GLN A 99 -13.58 -3.07 -18.05
N ASP A 100 -13.60 -1.76 -18.36
CA ASP A 100 -13.54 -1.27 -19.74
C ASP A 100 -12.22 -1.72 -20.42
N PRO A 101 -12.27 -2.20 -21.69
CA PRO A 101 -11.07 -2.64 -22.41
C PRO A 101 -9.98 -1.56 -22.58
N ALA A 102 -10.30 -0.28 -22.43
CA ALA A 102 -9.34 0.82 -22.45
C ALA A 102 -8.68 1.09 -21.09
N ALA A 103 -9.15 0.48 -19.99
CA ALA A 103 -8.59 0.67 -18.66
C ALA A 103 -7.09 0.34 -18.55
N PRO A 104 -6.56 -0.73 -19.19
CA PRO A 104 -5.12 -0.96 -19.25
C PRO A 104 -4.33 0.18 -19.91
N LEU A 105 -4.90 0.81 -20.95
CA LEU A 105 -4.25 1.95 -21.61
C LEU A 105 -4.25 3.18 -20.70
N ALA A 106 -5.34 3.43 -19.97
CA ALA A 106 -5.40 4.48 -18.96
C ALA A 106 -4.33 4.25 -17.87
N TRP A 107 -4.22 3.02 -17.35
CA TRP A 107 -3.18 2.66 -16.39
C TRP A 107 -1.77 2.93 -16.92
N MET A 108 -1.48 2.67 -18.21
CA MET A 108 -0.17 2.97 -18.81
C MET A 108 0.16 4.47 -18.80
N VAL A 109 -0.84 5.35 -18.96
CA VAL A 109 -0.66 6.81 -18.86
C VAL A 109 -0.31 7.19 -17.42
N ASP A 110 -1.03 6.65 -16.45
CA ASP A 110 -0.76 6.89 -15.03
C ASP A 110 0.57 6.31 -14.57
N PHE A 111 0.94 5.13 -15.07
CA PHE A 111 2.22 4.48 -14.80
C PHE A 111 3.39 5.34 -15.27
N ARG A 112 3.26 6.04 -16.41
CA ARG A 112 4.26 7.02 -16.83
C ARG A 112 4.45 8.13 -15.79
N ALA A 113 3.36 8.72 -15.32
CA ALA A 113 3.41 9.79 -14.32
C ALA A 113 3.96 9.27 -12.97
N ALA A 114 3.58 8.05 -12.56
CA ALA A 114 4.09 7.41 -11.36
C ALA A 114 5.61 7.18 -11.44
N ARG A 115 6.14 6.78 -12.60
CA ARG A 115 7.60 6.60 -12.79
C ARG A 115 8.39 7.90 -12.61
N GLU A 116 7.80 9.05 -12.94
CA GLU A 116 8.42 10.36 -12.70
C GLU A 116 8.46 10.64 -11.18
N ARG A 117 7.35 10.48 -10.47
CA ARG A 117 7.29 10.63 -8.99
C ARG A 117 8.21 9.65 -8.26
N LEU A 118 8.26 8.39 -8.69
CA LEU A 118 9.16 7.39 -8.10
C LEU A 118 10.63 7.79 -8.23
N ARG A 119 11.06 8.36 -9.36
CA ARG A 119 12.44 8.89 -9.49
C ARG A 119 12.69 10.03 -8.52
N GLU A 120 11.72 10.91 -8.32
CA GLU A 120 11.83 12.01 -7.36
C GLU A 120 11.97 11.46 -5.93
N TRP A 121 11.15 10.49 -5.54
CA TRP A 121 11.24 9.83 -4.24
C TRP A 121 12.58 9.11 -4.03
N VAL A 122 13.09 8.39 -5.02
CA VAL A 122 14.43 7.77 -4.97
C VAL A 122 15.53 8.82 -4.81
N THR A 123 15.38 9.97 -5.47
CA THR A 123 16.34 11.08 -5.36
C THR A 123 16.31 11.71 -3.96
N ILE A 124 15.12 11.90 -3.39
CA ILE A 124 14.91 12.50 -2.06
C ILE A 124 15.41 11.57 -0.94
N SER A 125 15.05 10.29 -1.00
CA SER A 125 15.51 9.27 -0.04
C SER A 125 17.02 9.03 -0.14
N GLY A 126 17.57 9.05 -1.36
CA GLY A 126 18.99 8.85 -1.63
C GLY A 126 19.42 7.38 -1.58
N THR A 127 18.45 6.47 -1.59
CA THR A 127 18.64 5.02 -1.71
C THR A 127 19.25 4.65 -3.06
N ARG A 128 20.06 3.59 -3.09
CA ARG A 128 20.86 3.16 -4.25
C ARG A 128 20.79 1.65 -4.41
N LEU A 129 21.46 1.13 -5.44
CA LEU A 129 21.49 -0.30 -5.72
C LEU A 129 22.19 -1.13 -4.64
N ASP A 130 23.28 -0.61 -4.06
CA ASP A 130 24.18 -1.33 -3.16
C ASP A 130 24.14 -0.82 -1.72
N ARG A 131 23.42 0.26 -1.47
CA ARG A 131 23.38 0.94 -0.17
C ARG A 131 22.13 1.78 -0.02
N ASP A 132 21.75 1.96 1.23
CA ASP A 132 20.53 2.65 1.61
C ASP A 132 20.72 3.46 2.89
N ARG A 133 19.86 4.44 3.08
CA ARG A 133 19.72 5.20 4.33
C ARG A 133 18.27 5.67 4.46
N PRO A 134 17.71 5.77 5.67
CA PRO A 134 16.39 6.34 5.88
C PRO A 134 16.26 7.74 5.27
N THR A 135 15.07 8.03 4.75
CA THR A 135 14.75 9.33 4.14
C THR A 135 14.93 10.44 5.16
N ARG A 136 15.67 11.51 4.78
CA ARG A 136 15.94 12.63 5.68
C ARG A 136 14.67 13.42 5.92
N GLN A 137 14.37 13.67 7.19
CA GLN A 137 13.34 14.61 7.58
C GLN A 137 14.00 15.95 7.90
N THR A 138 13.46 17.02 7.33
CA THR A 138 13.90 18.38 7.65
C THR A 138 13.50 18.70 9.09
N THR A 139 14.45 19.08 9.93
CA THR A 139 14.19 19.57 11.29
C THR A 139 13.58 20.97 11.22
N TRP A 140 12.44 21.17 11.87
CA TRP A 140 11.78 22.48 11.93
C TRP A 140 12.39 23.34 13.06
N PRO A 141 12.30 24.68 13.00
CA PRO A 141 12.82 25.54 14.06
C PRO A 141 12.23 25.19 15.43
N GLY A 142 13.09 24.86 16.39
CA GLY A 142 12.70 24.47 17.75
C GLY A 142 12.65 22.97 18.01
N GLU A 143 12.76 22.13 16.96
CA GLU A 143 12.90 20.70 17.11
C GLU A 143 14.35 20.30 17.40
N PRO A 144 14.58 19.22 18.17
CA PRO A 144 15.92 18.67 18.31
C PRO A 144 16.39 18.13 16.96
N SER A 145 17.64 18.39 16.61
CA SER A 145 18.26 17.75 15.45
C SER A 145 18.32 16.24 15.70
N PRO A 146 17.75 15.41 14.81
CA PRO A 146 17.84 13.96 14.93
C PRO A 146 19.27 13.50 14.65
N ASP A 147 19.64 12.35 15.21
CA ASP A 147 20.88 11.68 14.84
C ASP A 147 20.85 11.30 13.35
N GLU A 148 21.93 11.60 12.61
CA GLU A 148 22.00 11.22 11.20
C GLU A 148 22.16 9.70 11.07
N PRO A 149 21.20 9.00 10.44
CA PRO A 149 21.30 7.55 10.29
C PRO A 149 22.43 7.20 9.31
N ALA A 150 23.23 6.19 9.69
CA ALA A 150 24.34 5.71 8.87
C ALA A 150 23.85 5.04 7.58
N GLU A 151 24.65 5.16 6.52
CA GLU A 151 24.43 4.46 5.26
C GLU A 151 24.71 2.96 5.47
N THR A 152 23.73 2.11 5.12
CA THR A 152 23.76 0.65 5.28
C THR A 152 23.97 -0.01 3.93
N ARG A 153 24.83 -1.02 3.84
CA ARG A 153 25.02 -1.79 2.60
C ARG A 153 23.89 -2.78 2.38
N ILE A 154 23.42 -2.89 1.14
CA ILE A 154 22.43 -3.87 0.70
C ILE A 154 23.17 -5.14 0.29
N THR A 155 23.09 -6.18 1.12
CA THR A 155 23.73 -7.49 0.85
C THR A 155 22.74 -8.54 0.40
N ASN A 156 21.58 -8.61 1.03
CA ASN A 156 20.51 -9.54 0.70
C ASN A 156 19.14 -8.88 0.89
N ARG A 157 18.56 -8.42 -0.22
CA ARG A 157 17.27 -7.74 -0.25
C ARG A 157 16.12 -8.60 0.26
N GLU A 158 16.13 -9.90 -0.04
CA GLU A 158 15.02 -10.78 0.33
C GLU A 158 15.00 -11.04 1.83
N GLN A 159 16.18 -11.29 2.41
CA GLN A 159 16.32 -11.44 3.85
C GLN A 159 15.96 -10.15 4.59
N ASP A 160 16.38 -8.99 4.07
CA ASP A 160 16.05 -7.69 4.65
C ASP A 160 14.54 -7.41 4.61
N PHE A 161 13.88 -7.72 3.49
CA PHE A 161 12.43 -7.60 3.36
C PHE A 161 11.70 -8.48 4.39
N ALA A 162 12.07 -9.76 4.50
CA ALA A 162 11.47 -10.67 5.47
C ALA A 162 11.68 -10.18 6.92
N GLN A 163 12.87 -9.68 7.25
CA GLN A 163 13.14 -9.09 8.55
C GLN A 163 12.26 -7.85 8.82
N PHE A 164 12.19 -6.93 7.86
CA PHE A 164 11.40 -5.71 7.96
C PHE A 164 9.91 -6.00 8.19
N VAL A 165 9.34 -6.94 7.43
CA VAL A 165 7.95 -7.36 7.59
C VAL A 165 7.73 -7.94 8.99
N ASN A 166 8.56 -8.88 9.44
CA ASN A 166 8.45 -9.46 10.77
C ASN A 166 8.49 -8.40 11.89
N GLU A 167 9.36 -7.39 11.76
CA GLU A 167 9.45 -6.26 12.69
C GLU A 167 8.18 -5.38 12.67
N ASP A 168 7.62 -5.09 11.49
CA ASP A 168 6.35 -4.35 11.34
C ASP A 168 5.18 -5.11 11.97
N LEU A 169 5.04 -6.41 11.68
CA LEU A 169 3.99 -7.27 12.22
C LEU A 169 4.07 -7.37 13.74
N SER A 170 5.28 -7.57 14.29
CA SER A 170 5.50 -7.63 15.73
C SER A 170 5.13 -6.31 16.42
N ARG A 171 5.46 -5.17 15.80
CA ARG A 171 5.09 -3.85 16.29
C ARG A 171 3.58 -3.64 16.30
N ARG A 172 2.88 -4.04 15.24
CA ARG A 172 1.41 -3.96 15.15
C ARG A 172 0.72 -4.85 16.18
N ALA A 173 1.17 -6.10 16.31
CA ALA A 173 0.64 -7.05 17.29
C ALA A 173 0.82 -6.53 18.73
N SER A 174 1.99 -5.97 19.04
CA SER A 174 2.26 -5.38 20.36
C SER A 174 1.38 -4.16 20.64
N ALA A 175 1.18 -3.29 19.65
CA ALA A 175 0.30 -2.13 19.78
C ALA A 175 -1.17 -2.54 19.98
N ALA A 176 -1.63 -3.56 19.26
CA ALA A 176 -2.96 -4.12 19.45
C ALA A 176 -3.11 -4.71 20.86
N ALA A 177 -2.15 -5.52 21.33
CA ALA A 177 -2.18 -6.10 22.66
C ALA A 177 -2.23 -5.04 23.78
N PHE A 178 -1.48 -3.94 23.63
CA PHE A 178 -1.52 -2.81 24.56
C PHE A 178 -2.93 -2.20 24.65
N LEU A 179 -3.56 -1.92 23.50
CA LEU A 179 -4.92 -1.37 23.45
C LEU A 179 -5.97 -2.31 24.09
N HIS A 180 -5.80 -3.63 23.95
CA HIS A 180 -6.73 -4.60 24.56
C HIS A 180 -6.46 -4.84 26.05
N GLY A 181 -5.22 -4.67 26.51
CA GLY A 181 -4.83 -4.77 27.92
C GLY A 181 -5.36 -3.62 28.78
N ASP A 182 -5.45 -2.41 28.23
CA ASP A 182 -5.95 -1.21 28.94
C ASP A 182 -7.47 -1.22 29.18
N ILE A 183 -8.24 -2.10 28.51
CA ILE A 183 -9.70 -2.25 28.70
C ILE A 183 -10.02 -3.26 29.83
N ALA A 184 -9.00 -3.95 30.35
CA ALA A 184 -9.13 -5.00 31.35
C ALA A 184 -8.49 -4.62 32.70
N GLU A 185 -8.86 -3.45 33.26
CA GLU A 185 -8.78 -3.24 34.71
C GLU A 185 -10.19 -2.91 35.29
N PRO A 186 -10.55 -3.51 36.45
CA PRO A 186 -11.91 -3.48 37.01
C PRO A 186 -12.33 -2.16 37.66
#